data_AF-A0AA41VUN8-F1
#
_entry.id   AF-A0AA41VUN8-F1
#
_cell.length_a   1.000
_cell.length_b   1.000
_cell.length_c   1.000
_cell.angle_alpha   90.00
_cell.angle_beta   90.00
_cell.angle_gamma   90.00
#
_symmetry.space_group_name_H-M   'P 1'
#
loop_
_entity.id
_entity.type
_entity.pdbx_description
1 polymer ?
#
loop_
_entity_poly.entity_id
_entity_poly.type
_entity_poly.pdbx_seq_one_letter_code
_entity_poly.pdbx_strand_id
1 'polypeptide(L)'
;MFTPESSSVVEAIFNECLDLPPNFLHEYNLDRSWDFMVSLSYSPATETESNGLSEHQDGNCFTFVLQDDVGGLEVLKDGGWIPVIPIEGSIIVNIGDAIQFKLVMHECTEEEKNNRKSVIGFSSKNGKENMGNRQR
;
A
#
# COMPACT_ATOMS: atom_id res chain seq x y z
N MET A 1 5.93 -3.37 19.95
CA MET A 1 6.35 -4.55 19.16
C MET A 1 5.09 -5.12 18.55
N PHE A 2 4.88 -4.95 17.24
CA PHE A 2 3.68 -5.43 16.57
C PHE A 2 3.64 -6.97 16.67
N THR A 3 2.65 -7.51 17.38
CA THR A 3 2.43 -8.95 17.52
C THR A 3 1.48 -9.42 16.42
N PRO A 4 1.43 -10.73 16.10
CA PRO A 4 0.43 -11.28 15.19
C PRO A 4 -1.02 -10.89 15.54
N GLU A 5 -1.29 -10.67 16.84
CA GLU A 5 -2.60 -10.27 17.37
C GLU A 5 -2.96 -8.81 17.04
N SER A 6 -1.98 -7.94 16.80
CA SER A 6 -2.25 -6.54 16.42
C SER A 6 -2.62 -6.39 14.93
N SER A 7 -2.11 -7.27 14.06
CA SER A 7 -2.49 -7.30 12.64
C SER A 7 -3.92 -7.80 12.44
N SER A 8 -4.39 -8.73 13.29
CA SER A 8 -5.70 -9.36 13.12
C SER A 8 -6.88 -8.38 13.31
N VAL A 9 -6.72 -7.36 14.16
CA VAL A 9 -7.74 -6.30 14.32
C VAL A 9 -7.87 -5.48 13.04
N VAL A 10 -6.75 -5.12 12.44
CA VAL A 10 -6.71 -4.34 11.20
C VAL A 10 -7.27 -5.18 10.05
N GLU A 11 -6.85 -6.43 9.93
CA GLU A 11 -7.40 -7.40 8.97
C GLU A 11 -8.94 -7.52 9.10
N ALA A 12 -9.46 -7.60 10.33
CA ALA A 12 -10.90 -7.68 10.57
C ALA A 12 -11.65 -6.40 10.16
N ILE A 13 -11.12 -5.23 10.51
CA ILE A 13 -11.69 -3.94 10.10
C ILE A 13 -11.74 -3.84 8.57
N PHE A 14 -10.64 -4.23 7.89
CA PHE A 14 -10.59 -4.20 6.43
C PHE A 14 -11.55 -5.21 5.79
N ASN A 15 -11.72 -6.40 6.37
CA ASN A 15 -12.72 -7.35 5.89
C ASN A 15 -14.12 -6.71 5.92
N GLU A 16 -14.48 -6.01 7.00
CA GLU A 16 -15.76 -5.33 7.11
C GLU A 16 -15.89 -4.13 6.15
N CYS A 17 -14.87 -3.25 6.09
CA CYS A 17 -14.91 -2.06 5.24
C CYS A 17 -14.93 -2.37 3.73
N LEU A 18 -14.45 -3.55 3.33
CA LEU A 18 -14.40 -3.99 1.94
C LEU A 18 -15.47 -5.05 1.60
N ASP A 19 -16.41 -5.32 2.51
CA ASP A 19 -17.45 -6.35 2.38
C ASP A 19 -16.87 -7.74 2.04
N LEU A 20 -15.69 -8.07 2.57
CA LEU A 20 -15.05 -9.37 2.39
C LEU A 20 -15.62 -10.41 3.37
N PRO A 21 -15.52 -11.71 3.03
CA PRO A 21 -15.87 -12.76 3.97
C PRO A 21 -15.10 -12.61 5.30
N PRO A 22 -15.73 -12.97 6.44
CA PRO A 22 -15.02 -12.99 7.72
C PRO A 22 -13.72 -13.80 7.63
N ASN A 23 -12.66 -13.31 8.27
CA ASN A 23 -11.32 -13.89 8.28
C ASN A 23 -10.60 -13.97 6.93
N PHE A 24 -11.15 -13.43 5.82
CA PHE A 24 -10.53 -13.55 4.50
C PHE A 24 -9.09 -13.04 4.47
N LEU A 25 -8.85 -11.80 4.89
CA LEU A 25 -7.50 -11.23 4.93
C LEU A 25 -6.59 -11.93 5.93
N HIS A 26 -7.16 -12.45 7.03
CA HIS A 26 -6.39 -13.21 8.01
C HIS A 26 -5.86 -14.50 7.40
N GLU A 27 -6.75 -15.29 6.77
CA GLU A 27 -6.40 -16.53 6.07
C GLU A 27 -5.43 -16.28 4.91
N TYR A 28 -5.63 -15.20 4.17
CA TYR A 28 -4.71 -14.79 3.12
C TYR A 28 -3.31 -14.49 3.67
N ASN A 29 -3.23 -13.82 4.82
CA ASN A 29 -1.97 -13.44 5.45
C ASN A 29 -1.36 -14.55 6.34
N LEU A 30 -1.95 -15.76 6.38
CA LEU A 30 -1.40 -16.90 7.14
C LEU A 30 -0.11 -17.46 6.54
N ASP A 31 0.10 -17.30 5.23
CA ASP A 31 1.33 -17.76 4.56
C ASP A 31 2.51 -16.78 4.73
N ARG A 32 2.31 -15.69 5.49
CA ARG A 32 3.33 -14.67 5.66
C ARG A 32 4.61 -15.26 6.24
N SER A 33 5.70 -15.10 5.50
CA SER A 33 6.97 -15.74 5.86
C SER A 33 7.75 -14.96 6.94
N TRP A 34 7.52 -13.66 7.08
CA TRP A 34 8.33 -12.78 7.91
C TRP A 34 7.62 -11.44 8.20
N ASP A 35 7.72 -11.00 9.46
CA ASP A 35 7.42 -9.65 9.88
C ASP A 35 8.77 -8.94 10.14
N PHE A 36 8.95 -7.73 9.62
CA PHE A 36 10.17 -6.95 9.86
C PHE A 36 9.84 -5.50 10.23
N MET A 37 10.77 -4.86 10.93
CA MET A 37 10.67 -3.47 11.34
C MET A 37 11.94 -2.75 10.92
N VAL A 38 11.78 -1.60 10.27
CA VAL A 38 12.89 -0.74 9.87
C VAL A 38 12.76 0.58 10.62
N SER A 39 13.84 0.96 11.33
CA SER A 39 13.96 2.29 11.93
C SER A 39 14.72 3.17 10.95
N LEU A 40 14.06 4.20 10.43
CA LEU A 40 14.64 5.14 9.49
C LEU A 40 14.86 6.47 10.20
N SER A 41 16.02 7.08 9.98
CA SER A 41 16.35 8.40 10.49
C SER A 41 16.83 9.24 9.31
N TYR A 42 16.16 10.36 9.09
CA TYR A 42 16.43 11.26 7.97
C TYR A 42 17.15 12.49 8.47
N SER A 43 18.26 12.82 7.82
CA SER A 43 18.92 14.11 8.04
C SER A 43 18.05 15.24 7.48
N PRO A 44 18.12 16.46 8.04
CA PRO A 44 17.45 17.62 7.46
C PRO A 44 17.78 17.78 5.98
N ALA A 45 16.75 18.03 5.16
CA ALA A 45 16.93 18.30 3.75
C ALA A 45 17.80 19.55 3.54
N THR A 46 18.60 19.55 2.47
CA THR A 46 19.36 20.72 2.04
C THR A 46 18.77 21.27 0.74
N GLU A 47 19.16 22.48 0.33
CA GLU A 47 18.67 23.08 -0.92
C GLU A 47 18.96 22.23 -2.16
N THR A 48 19.97 21.35 -2.10
CA THR A 48 20.40 20.55 -3.24
C THR A 48 20.06 19.06 -3.14
N GLU A 49 19.68 18.59 -1.95
CA GLU A 49 19.40 17.18 -1.69
C GLU A 49 18.17 17.01 -0.81
N SER A 50 17.15 16.36 -1.36
CA SER A 50 16.07 15.75 -0.57
C SER A 50 16.53 14.36 -0.15
N ASN A 51 17.10 14.25 1.04
CA ASN A 51 17.57 12.99 1.60
C ASN A 51 16.38 12.26 2.22
N GLY A 52 15.78 11.34 1.47
CA GLY A 52 14.62 10.55 1.87
C GLY A 52 14.61 9.15 1.25
N LEU A 53 13.49 8.46 1.39
CA LEU A 53 13.20 7.26 0.60
C LEU A 53 12.71 7.67 -0.80
N SER A 54 13.12 6.91 -1.83
CA SER A 54 12.56 7.07 -3.17
C SER A 54 11.09 6.67 -3.20
N GLU A 55 10.35 7.13 -4.21
CA GLU A 55 9.00 6.62 -4.49
C GLU A 55 9.02 5.09 -4.60
N HIS A 56 8.05 4.43 -3.95
CA HIS A 56 7.89 2.99 -3.99
C HIS A 56 6.46 2.60 -3.61
N GLN A 57 6.14 1.33 -3.86
CA GLN A 57 4.97 0.65 -3.31
C GLN A 57 5.45 -0.48 -2.40
N ASP A 58 4.71 -0.75 -1.34
CA ASP A 58 5.05 -1.82 -0.39
C ASP A 58 4.58 -3.17 -0.92
N GLY A 59 5.49 -4.14 -1.02
CA GLY A 59 5.17 -5.48 -1.50
C GLY A 59 4.50 -6.40 -0.47
N ASN A 60 4.11 -5.89 0.69
CA ASN A 60 3.49 -6.65 1.79
C ASN A 60 1.95 -6.50 1.78
N CYS A 61 1.25 -7.05 2.79
CA CYS A 61 -0.19 -6.83 2.97
C CYS A 61 -0.46 -5.47 3.62
N PHE A 62 0.21 -5.18 4.73
CA PHE A 62 0.07 -3.96 5.50
C PHE A 62 1.43 -3.42 5.92
N THR A 63 1.60 -2.10 5.83
CA THR A 63 2.70 -1.38 6.47
C THR A 63 2.15 -0.47 7.55
N PHE A 64 2.72 -0.57 8.76
CA PHE A 64 2.40 0.30 9.88
C PHE A 64 3.52 1.33 10.04
N VAL A 65 3.19 2.60 9.91
CA VAL A 65 4.16 3.69 10.05
C VAL A 65 3.90 4.45 11.35
N LEU A 66 4.93 4.47 12.19
CA LEU A 66 5.05 5.36 13.34
C LEU A 66 5.99 6.49 12.92
N GLN A 67 5.48 7.72 12.93
CA GLN A 67 6.26 8.92 12.64
C GLN A 67 6.24 9.88 13.84
N ASP A 68 7.23 10.75 13.90
CA ASP A 68 7.27 11.85 14.86
C ASP A 68 6.39 13.03 14.38
N ASP A 69 6.49 14.17 15.06
CA ASP A 69 5.76 15.39 14.75
C ASP A 69 6.39 16.24 13.63
N VAL A 70 7.56 15.85 13.09
CA VAL A 70 8.25 16.55 12.00
C VAL A 70 7.55 16.29 10.67
N GLY A 71 7.10 15.05 10.45
CA GLY A 71 6.45 14.61 9.22
C GLY A 71 7.43 14.38 8.07
N GLY A 72 6.93 14.48 6.83
CA GLY A 72 7.70 14.24 5.60
C GLY A 72 7.24 13.04 4.77
N LEU A 73 6.28 12.25 5.28
CA LEU A 73 5.62 11.23 4.48
C LEU A 73 4.64 11.87 3.49
N GLU A 74 4.70 11.46 2.23
CA GLU A 74 3.78 11.86 1.18
C GLU A 74 3.20 10.62 0.49
N VAL A 75 1.95 10.74 0.02
CA VAL A 75 1.27 9.71 -0.77
C VAL A 75 0.92 10.25 -2.15
N LEU A 76 1.18 9.46 -3.19
CA LEU A 76 0.80 9.82 -4.56
C LEU A 76 -0.67 9.47 -4.81
N LYS A 77 -1.50 10.48 -5.10
CA LYS A 77 -2.91 10.31 -5.45
C LYS A 77 -3.27 11.21 -6.63
N ASP A 78 -3.92 10.65 -7.64
CA ASP A 78 -4.37 11.36 -8.84
C ASP A 78 -3.25 12.16 -9.54
N GLY A 79 -2.01 11.64 -9.49
CA GLY A 79 -0.81 12.26 -10.06
C GLY A 79 -0.19 13.39 -9.21
N GLY A 80 -0.73 13.66 -8.02
CA GLY A 80 -0.20 14.64 -7.08
C GLY A 80 0.29 14.00 -5.78
N TRP A 81 1.40 14.49 -5.24
CA TRP A 81 1.87 14.14 -3.92
C TRP A 81 1.08 14.89 -2.85
N ILE A 82 0.54 14.15 -1.89
CA ILE A 82 -0.26 14.66 -0.78
C ILE A 82 0.49 14.38 0.52
N PRO A 83 0.79 15.40 1.35
CA PRO A 83 1.46 15.18 2.61
C PRO A 83 0.55 14.49 3.62
N VAL A 84 1.10 13.52 4.35
CA VAL A 84 0.43 12.86 5.47
C VAL A 84 0.77 13.62 6.74
N ILE A 85 -0.21 14.37 7.27
CA ILE A 85 -0.01 15.22 8.45
C ILE A 85 0.14 14.32 9.70
N PRO A 86 1.23 14.47 10.48
CA PRO A 86 1.38 13.76 11.74
C PRO A 86 0.25 14.09 12.72
N ILE A 87 -0.30 13.06 13.35
CA ILE A 87 -1.31 13.18 14.39
C ILE A 87 -0.77 12.47 15.63
N GLU A 88 -0.68 13.19 16.74
CA GLU A 88 -0.19 12.65 18.01
C GLU A 88 -1.03 11.43 18.45
N GLY A 89 -0.36 10.36 18.86
CA GLY A 89 -1.01 9.11 19.27
C GLY A 89 -1.64 8.29 18.14
N SER A 90 -1.42 8.66 16.88
CA SER A 90 -1.91 7.90 15.73
C SER A 90 -0.85 6.96 15.14
N ILE A 91 -1.32 5.99 14.36
CA ILE A 91 -0.50 5.11 13.53
C ILE A 91 -1.06 5.22 12.11
N ILE A 92 -0.19 5.32 11.11
CA ILE A 92 -0.60 5.24 9.71
C ILE A 92 -0.59 3.78 9.29
N VAL A 93 -1.65 3.37 8.61
CA VAL A 93 -1.75 2.05 7.99
C VAL A 93 -1.77 2.23 6.48
N ASN A 94 -0.77 1.69 5.79
CA ASN A 94 -0.74 1.59 4.34
C ASN A 94 -1.12 0.17 3.90
N ILE A 95 -1.83 0.08 2.78
CA ILE A 95 -2.20 -1.20 2.14
C ILE A 95 -1.16 -1.49 1.06
N GLY A 96 -0.45 -2.60 1.21
CA GLY A 96 0.54 -3.01 0.22
C GLY A 96 -0.07 -3.74 -0.98
N ASP A 97 0.76 -3.98 -1.98
CA ASP A 97 0.34 -4.51 -3.28
C ASP A 97 -0.18 -5.95 -3.18
N ALA A 98 0.22 -6.73 -2.17
CA ALA A 98 -0.24 -8.11 -2.00
C ALA A 98 -1.78 -8.19 -1.89
N ILE A 99 -2.38 -7.25 -1.16
CA ILE A 99 -3.85 -7.14 -1.05
C ILE A 99 -4.45 -6.64 -2.35
N GLN A 100 -3.86 -5.62 -2.98
CA GLN A 100 -4.36 -5.06 -4.24
C GLN A 100 -4.43 -6.11 -5.34
N PHE A 101 -3.37 -6.93 -5.50
CA PHE A 101 -3.37 -8.02 -6.45
C PHE A 101 -4.51 -8.99 -6.19
N LYS A 102 -4.77 -9.40 -4.95
CA LYS A 102 -5.87 -10.33 -4.66
C LYS A 102 -7.26 -9.74 -4.90
N LEU A 103 -7.50 -8.49 -4.56
CA LEU A 103 -8.81 -7.85 -4.78
C LEU A 103 -9.11 -7.62 -6.27
N VAL A 104 -8.07 -7.49 -7.10
CA VAL A 104 -8.20 -7.32 -8.56
C VAL A 104 -8.25 -8.67 -9.30
N MET A 105 -7.97 -9.80 -8.64
CA MET A 105 -8.11 -11.12 -9.24
C MET A 105 -9.58 -11.49 -9.38
N HIS A 106 -10.07 -11.54 -10.62
CA HIS A 106 -11.43 -11.95 -10.96
C HIS A 106 -11.42 -13.41 -11.42
N GLU A 107 -12.26 -14.26 -10.82
CA GLU A 107 -12.46 -15.65 -11.28
C GLU A 107 -13.53 -15.71 -12.37
N CYS A 108 -13.27 -16.49 -13.42
CA CYS A 108 -14.23 -16.75 -14.49
C CYS A 108 -14.57 -18.24 -14.52
N THR A 109 -15.79 -18.58 -14.13
CA THR A 109 -16.30 -19.95 -14.20
C THR A 109 -16.86 -20.26 -15.60
N GLU A 110 -16.61 -21.47 -16.12
CA GLU A 110 -17.24 -21.94 -17.36
C GLU A 110 -18.71 -22.34 -17.12
N GLU A 111 -19.61 -21.92 -18.00
CA GLU A 111 -21.01 -22.40 -18.05
C GLU A 111 -21.16 -23.34 -19.26
N GLU A 112 -21.74 -24.53 -19.04
CA GLU A 112 -21.68 -25.69 -19.93
C GLU A 112 -22.34 -25.55 -21.33
N LYS A 113 -22.75 -24.36 -21.79
CA LYS A 113 -23.54 -24.24 -23.02
C LYS A 113 -23.22 -23.13 -24.02
N ASN A 114 -22.15 -22.33 -23.87
CA ASN A 114 -21.76 -21.43 -24.97
C ASN A 114 -20.28 -21.04 -24.94
N ASN A 115 -19.72 -20.80 -26.12
CA ASN A 115 -18.37 -20.22 -26.28
C ASN A 115 -18.31 -18.82 -25.63
N ARG A 116 -17.73 -18.70 -24.45
CA ARG A 116 -17.44 -17.42 -23.80
C ARG A 116 -16.06 -16.94 -24.26
N LYS A 117 -15.99 -15.74 -24.86
CA LYS A 117 -14.73 -15.05 -25.16
C LYS A 117 -14.66 -13.79 -24.31
N SER A 118 -13.63 -13.66 -23.49
CA SER A 118 -13.30 -12.42 -22.77
C SER A 118 -11.90 -11.96 -23.15
N VAL A 119 -11.74 -10.67 -23.41
CA VAL A 119 -10.44 -10.03 -23.63
C VAL A 119 -10.15 -9.18 -22.41
N ILE A 120 -9.03 -9.44 -21.74
CA ILE A 120 -8.56 -8.65 -20.61
C ILE A 120 -7.47 -7.71 -21.14
N GLY A 121 -7.70 -6.41 -21.04
CA GLY A 121 -6.75 -5.38 -21.43
C GLY A 121 -6.17 -4.70 -20.18
N PHE A 122 -4.88 -4.87 -19.95
CA PHE A 122 -4.16 -4.09 -18.95
C PHE A 122 -3.46 -2.93 -19.66
N SER A 123 -3.82 -1.69 -19.32
CA SER A 123 -3.12 -0.49 -19.78
C SER A 123 -2.27 0.02 -18.63
N SER A 124 -0.95 -0.17 -18.74
CA SER A 124 0.01 0.50 -17.87
C SER A 124 0.45 1.79 -18.55
N LYS A 125 0.28 2.94 -17.89
CA LYS A 125 0.99 4.15 -18.30
C LYS A 125 2.46 3.91 -17.97
N ASN A 126 3.32 3.84 -18.99
CA ASN A 126 4.75 4.09 -18.78
C ASN A 126 4.87 5.50 -18.19
N GLY A 127 5.34 5.59 -16.94
CA GLY A 127 5.65 6.84 -16.23
C GLY A 127 6.82 7.58 -16.84
N LYS A 128 6.68 8.03 -18.08
CA LYS A 128 7.46 9.13 -18.64
C LYS A 128 6.53 10.29 -18.93
N GLU A 129 5.89 10.80 -17.89
CA GLU A 129 5.48 12.20 -17.87
C GLU A 129 6.69 12.99 -17.36
N ASN A 130 7.09 13.99 -18.15
CA ASN A 130 8.34 14.71 -18.00
C ASN A 130 8.59 15.14 -16.55
N MET A 131 9.75 14.74 -16.00
CA MET A 131 10.40 15.50 -14.93
C MET A 131 10.68 16.90 -15.47
N GLY A 132 9.70 17.79 -15.36
CA GLY A 132 9.94 19.21 -15.45
C GLY A 132 10.89 19.56 -14.31
N ASN A 133 12.13 19.89 -14.69
CA ASN A 133 13.13 20.50 -13.81
C ASN A 133 12.46 21.44 -12.80
N ARG A 134 12.53 21.10 -11.51
CA ARG A 134 12.40 22.09 -10.46
C ARG A 134 13.80 22.50 -10.03
N GLN A 135 14.26 23.61 -10.61
CA GLN A 135 15.06 24.54 -9.84
C GLN A 135 14.16 25.08 -8.73
N ARG A 136 14.52 24.85 -7.47
CA ARG A 136 14.46 25.78 -6.33
C ARG A 136 14.91 25.08 -5.07
#